data_AF-A0A8S2Z9I0-F1
#
_entry.id   AF-A0A8S2Z9I0-F1
#
_cell.length_a   1.000
_cell.length_b   1.000
_cell.length_c   1.000
_cell.angle_alpha   90.00
_cell.angle_beta   90.00
_cell.angle_gamma   90.00
#
_symmetry.space_group_name_H-M   'P 1'
#
loop_
_entity.id
_entity.type
_entity.pdbx_description
1 polymer ?
#
loop_
_entity_poly.entity_id
_entity_poly.type
_entity_poly.pdbx_seq_one_letter_code
_entity_poly.pdbx_strand_id
1 'polypeptide(L)' 'QGNGLTQMSNPWGVVVDQLGTVYVADARNDRIMRWPKGATKGSVIVGGN' A
#
# COMPACT_ATOMS: atom_id res chain seq x y z
N GLN A 1 12.06 -0.82 -10.10
CA GLN A 1 10.75 -1.46 -9.83
C GLN A 1 10.86 -2.17 -8.49
N GLY A 2 9.76 -2.29 -7.75
CA GLY A 2 9.70 -3.05 -6.50
C GLY A 2 8.29 -3.56 -6.26
N ASN A 3 8.15 -4.85 -5.95
CA ASN A 3 6.88 -5.54 -5.74
C ASN A 3 6.75 -6.13 -4.32
N GLY A 4 7.77 -5.96 -3.48
CA GLY A 4 7.73 -6.38 -2.09
C GLY A 4 6.70 -5.62 -1.27
N LEU A 5 6.33 -6.16 -0.11
CA LEU A 5 5.32 -5.55 0.80
C LEU A 5 5.84 -4.32 1.57
N THR A 6 7.13 -3.99 1.40
CA THR A 6 7.78 -2.77 1.90
C THR A 6 8.19 -1.85 0.74
N GLN A 7 7.79 -2.19 -0.49
CA GLN A 7 8.17 -1.48 -1.71
C GLN A 7 6.93 -1.01 -2.46
N MET A 8 7.11 -0.01 -3.31
CA MET A 8 6.07 0.54 -4.17
C MET A 8 6.63 0.73 -5.58
N SER A 9 5.74 0.72 -6.57
CA SER A 9 6.01 1.09 -7.95
C SER A 9 5.00 2.14 -8.42
N ASN A 10 5.48 3.38 -8.57
CA ASN A 10 4.71 4.52 -9.07
C ASN A 10 3.36 4.72 -8.33
N PRO A 11 3.36 4.94 -7.00
CA PRO A 11 2.12 5.14 -6.26
C PRO A 11 1.41 6.44 -6.68
N TRP A 12 0.08 6.42 -6.78
CA TRP A 12 -0.72 7.56 -7.26
C TRP A 12 -1.55 8.24 -6.19
N GLY A 13 -1.92 7.52 -5.13
CA GLY A 13 -2.81 8.04 -4.11
C GLY A 13 -2.52 7.47 -2.73
N VAL A 14 -2.76 8.29 -1.71
CA VAL A 14 -2.64 7.92 -0.30
C VAL A 14 -3.82 8.46 0.49
N VAL A 15 -4.38 7.63 1.37
CA VAL A 15 -5.40 8.04 2.33
C VAL A 15 -5.10 7.43 3.70
N VAL A 16 -5.50 8.13 4.76
CA VAL A 16 -5.35 7.67 6.15
C VAL A 16 -6.72 7.66 6.80
N ASP A 17 -7.08 6.56 7.45
CA ASP A 17 -8.34 6.47 8.20
C ASP A 17 -8.22 7.07 9.61
N GLN A 18 -9.32 7.08 10.37
CA GLN A 18 -9.36 7.61 11.74
C GLN A 18 -8.51 6.81 12.75
N LEU A 19 -8.16 5.56 12.43
CA LEU A 19 -7.30 4.71 13.26
C LEU A 19 -5.81 4.90 12.94
N GLY A 20 -5.49 5.70 11.92
CA GLY A 20 -4.13 5.92 11.45
C GLY A 20 -3.63 4.82 10.51
N THR A 21 -4.52 4.01 9.94
CA THR A 21 -4.18 3.05 8.89
C THR A 21 -3.95 3.80 7.59
N VAL A 22 -2.79 3.58 6.97
CA VAL A 22 -2.44 4.15 5.67
C VAL A 22 -2.83 3.19 4.57
N TYR A 23 -3.43 3.72 3.52
CA TYR A 23 -3.75 3.00 2.29
C TYR A 23 -3.07 3.69 1.13
N VAL A 24 -2.40 2.92 0.26
CA VAL A 24 -1.70 3.46 -0.91
C VAL A 24 -2.11 2.71 -2.17
N ALA A 25 -2.43 3.46 -3.21
CA ALA A 25 -2.62 2.94 -4.56
C ALA A 25 -1.26 2.78 -5.24
N ASP A 26 -0.77 1.54 -5.30
CA ASP A 26 0.53 1.15 -5.85
C ASP A 26 0.38 0.83 -7.34
N ALA A 27 0.30 1.88 -8.17
CA ALA A 27 -0.33 1.82 -9.49
C ALA A 27 0.40 0.93 -10.50
N ARG A 28 1.75 0.88 -10.51
CA ARG A 28 2.47 -0.03 -11.42
C ARG A 28 2.50 -1.48 -10.94
N ASN A 29 2.05 -1.75 -9.73
CA ASN A 29 1.87 -3.09 -9.20
C ASN A 29 0.39 -3.51 -9.17
N ASP A 30 -0.50 -2.70 -9.77
CA ASP A 30 -1.94 -2.97 -9.88
C ASP A 30 -2.57 -3.41 -8.54
N ARG A 31 -2.20 -2.74 -7.44
CA ARG A 31 -2.63 -3.14 -6.10
C ARG A 31 -2.91 -1.96 -5.18
N ILE A 32 -3.78 -2.21 -4.20
CA ILE A 32 -3.96 -1.35 -3.03
C ILE A 32 -3.31 -2.01 -1.83
N MET A 33 -2.42 -1.27 -1.19
CA MET A 33 -1.69 -1.71 -0.02
C MET A 33 -2.19 -1.00 1.23
N ARG A 34 -2.23 -1.73 2.35
CA ARG A 34 -2.66 -1.25 3.67
C ARG A 34 -1.56 -1.41 4.70
N TRP A 35 -1.35 -0.37 5.51
CA TRP A 35 -0.46 -0.36 6.67
C TRP A 35 -1.22 0.13 7.91
N PRO A 36 -1.56 -0.76 8.85
CA PRO A 36 -2.00 -0.35 10.18
C PRO A 36 -0.97 0.56 10.87
N LYS A 37 -1.43 1.41 11.79
CA LYS A 37 -0.56 2.28 12.57
C LYS A 37 0.55 1.46 13.25
N GLY A 38 1.81 1.85 13.03
CA GLY A 38 2.98 1.16 13.59
C GLY A 38 3.46 -0.07 12.80
N ALA A 39 2.80 -0.44 11.70
CA ALA A 39 3.26 -1.54 10.85
C ALA A 39 4.53 -1.15 10.08
N THR A 40 5.54 -2.02 10.12
CA THR A 40 6.77 -1.89 9.32
C THR A 40 6.68 -2.56 7.94
N LYS A 41 5.58 -3.27 7.68
CA LYS A 41 5.29 -3.98 6.44
C LYS A 41 3.82 -3.87 6.09
N GLY A 42 3.52 -3.70 4.80
CA GLY A 42 2.16 -3.59 4.31
C GLY A 42 1.52 -4.94 4.01
N SER A 43 0.24 -4.90 3.69
CA SER A 43 -0.52 -6.03 3.17
C SER A 43 -1.29 -5.60 1.93
N VAL A 44 -1.34 -6.46 0.91
CA VAL A 44 -2.23 -6.25 -0.24
C VAL A 44 -3.65 -6.50 0.24
N ILE A 45 -4.54 -5.54 -0.02
CA ILE A 45 -5.97 -5.69 0.30
C ILE A 45 -6.85 -5.78 -0.95
N VAL A 46 -6.34 -5.34 -2.10
CA VAL A 46 -6.99 -5.42 -3.42
C VAL A 46 -5.89 -5.52 -4.50
N GLY A 47 -6.09 -6.36 -5.53
CA GLY A 47 -5.21 -6.46 -6.71
C GLY A 47 -3.93 -7.28 -6.51
N GLY A 48 -2.89 -7.00 -7.32
CA GLY A 48 -1.56 -7.63 -7.24
C GLY A 48 -1.28 -8.71 -8.29
N ASN A 49 -1.50 -8.40 -9.57
CA ASN A 49 -1.13 -9.26 -10.70
C ASN A 49 0.38 -9.33 -10.94
#